data_AF-A0AAW4XNF8-F1
#
_entry.id   AF-A0AAW4XNF8-F1
#
_cell.length_a   1.000
_cell.length_b   1.000
_cell.length_c   1.000
_cell.angle_alpha   90.00
_cell.angle_beta   90.00
_cell.angle_gamma   90.00
#
_symmetry.space_group_name_H-M   'P 1'
#
loop_
_entity.id
_entity.type
_entity.pdbx_description
1 polymer ?
#
loop_
_entity_poly.entity_id
_entity_poly.type
_entity_poly.pdbx_seq_one_letter_code
_entity_poly.pdbx_strand_id
1 'polypeptide(L)'
;MNPWRRSGATPVSAEGRIEDLLCALWHMGDRHLRDDGSVTDIARRPIPSAGATYAVHTHLIVGTDGTDGLEPGHYVYDHDRGQLLRRDSARETAAGWELPHRPFIDSRVVFSVQPGRSFGRYRHRAWPLWIADAAYALEAVRFLLDTDLPGVFGPGPEIRAQLGMPPAAETDAWLRRGMVPEIPLVSIGLSSSWAVAPQRRHALARRRSPKLVDFVRNPVHNTNAARLAELTGQAWIAHADRIETWEVAPRAPAETIYDSLWHAHSAAARLCYNAALSQKVRCRPVSGIPAAAESWTMHAVAMLDGIEDTEEEPDDDRP
;
A
#
# COMPACT_ATOMS: atom_id res chain seq x y z
N MET A 1 -15.25 -4.11 0.22
CA MET A 1 -15.19 -2.63 0.23
C MET A 1 -16.52 -2.08 0.71
N ASN A 2 -16.53 -0.89 1.33
CA ASN A 2 -17.77 -0.21 1.70
C ASN A 2 -18.63 0.08 0.46
N PRO A 3 -19.96 -0.14 0.51
CA PRO A 3 -20.84 0.01 -0.64
C PRO A 3 -21.23 1.48 -0.88
N TRP A 4 -20.25 2.34 -1.15
CA TRP A 4 -20.42 3.80 -1.24
C TRP A 4 -21.56 4.24 -2.16
N ARG A 5 -21.79 3.57 -3.29
CA ARG A 5 -22.95 3.86 -4.17
C ARG A 5 -24.30 3.65 -3.49
N ARG A 6 -24.46 2.57 -2.72
CA ARG A 6 -25.70 2.31 -1.97
C ARG A 6 -25.91 3.35 -0.87
N SER A 7 -24.83 3.95 -0.38
CA SER A 7 -24.89 5.08 0.55
C SER A 7 -25.24 6.42 -0.15
N GLY A 8 -25.25 6.48 -1.48
CA GLY A 8 -25.60 7.68 -2.26
C GLY A 8 -24.43 8.33 -3.01
N ALA A 9 -23.21 7.78 -2.92
CA ALA A 9 -22.10 8.28 -3.71
C ALA A 9 -22.35 8.05 -5.21
N THR A 10 -22.07 9.06 -6.04
CA THR A 10 -22.36 9.04 -7.47
C THR A 10 -21.09 8.84 -8.29
N PRO A 11 -21.12 8.03 -9.37
CA PRO A 11 -19.95 7.87 -10.22
C PRO A 11 -19.59 9.18 -10.93
N VAL A 12 -18.30 9.45 -11.01
CA VAL A 12 -17.74 10.57 -11.77
C VAL A 12 -16.57 10.07 -12.62
N SER A 13 -16.27 10.80 -13.69
CA SER A 13 -15.03 10.63 -14.44
C SER A 13 -14.05 11.69 -13.95
N ALA A 14 -12.86 11.27 -13.56
CA ALA A 14 -11.72 12.16 -13.49
C ALA A 14 -11.05 12.15 -14.86
N GLU A 15 -10.46 13.26 -15.29
CA GLU A 15 -9.71 13.34 -16.53
C GLU A 15 -8.21 13.51 -16.23
N GLY A 16 -7.34 13.10 -17.15
CA GLY A 16 -5.92 13.39 -17.03
C GLY A 16 -5.26 12.78 -15.79
N ARG A 17 -4.66 13.61 -14.94
CA ARG A 17 -3.62 13.16 -14.01
C ARG A 17 -4.18 12.34 -12.85
N ILE A 18 -5.34 12.71 -12.31
CA ILE A 18 -6.01 11.94 -11.24
C ILE A 18 -6.39 10.55 -11.73
N GLU A 19 -6.93 10.43 -12.95
CA GLU A 19 -7.24 9.13 -13.55
C GLU A 19 -5.98 8.27 -13.71
N ASP A 20 -4.92 8.87 -14.27
CA ASP A 20 -3.62 8.21 -14.44
C ASP A 20 -3.04 7.70 -13.13
N LEU A 21 -3.11 8.52 -12.07
CA LEU A 21 -2.63 8.14 -10.73
C LEU A 21 -3.44 6.97 -10.17
N LEU A 22 -4.77 7.05 -10.17
CA LEU A 22 -5.63 6.00 -9.63
C LEU A 22 -5.47 4.68 -10.40
N CYS A 23 -5.36 4.76 -11.73
CA CYS A 23 -5.10 3.60 -12.59
C CYS A 23 -3.72 2.99 -12.30
N ALA A 24 -2.67 3.82 -12.17
CA ALA A 24 -1.32 3.36 -11.87
C ALA A 24 -1.21 2.68 -10.49
N LEU A 25 -1.97 3.15 -9.50
CA LEU A 25 -1.99 2.57 -8.15
C LEU A 25 -2.78 1.24 -8.09
N TRP A 26 -3.94 1.17 -8.75
CA TRP A 26 -4.98 0.20 -8.39
C TRP A 26 -5.60 -0.61 -9.52
N HIS A 27 -5.14 -0.45 -10.78
CA HIS A 27 -5.70 -1.21 -11.90
C HIS A 27 -5.76 -2.71 -11.58
N MET A 28 -6.84 -3.35 -12.03
CA MET A 28 -7.04 -4.78 -11.85
C MET A 28 -6.18 -5.53 -12.86
N GLY A 29 -5.26 -6.35 -12.37
CA GLY A 29 -4.51 -7.32 -13.18
C GLY A 29 -5.09 -8.73 -13.05
N ASP A 30 -4.26 -9.72 -13.35
CA ASP A 30 -4.60 -11.14 -13.19
C ASP A 30 -5.07 -11.45 -11.77
N ARG A 31 -5.88 -12.49 -11.63
CA ARG A 31 -6.35 -12.95 -10.32
C ARG A 31 -5.22 -13.64 -9.53
N HIS A 32 -5.31 -13.59 -8.21
CA HIS A 32 -4.42 -14.36 -7.35
C HIS A 32 -4.65 -15.85 -7.51
N LEU A 33 -3.61 -16.65 -7.29
CA LEU A 33 -3.67 -18.10 -7.31
C LEU A 33 -3.71 -18.62 -5.87
N ARG A 34 -4.38 -19.75 -5.66
CA ARG A 34 -4.30 -20.56 -4.44
C ARG A 34 -3.04 -21.42 -4.47
N ASP A 35 -2.77 -22.08 -3.35
CA ASP A 35 -1.61 -22.97 -3.18
C ASP A 35 -1.68 -24.20 -4.14
N ASP A 36 -2.88 -24.63 -4.50
CA ASP A 36 -3.13 -25.69 -5.50
C ASP A 36 -3.03 -25.20 -6.96
N GLY A 37 -2.69 -23.92 -7.18
CA GLY A 37 -2.60 -23.29 -8.48
C GLY A 37 -3.94 -22.81 -9.06
N SER A 38 -5.08 -23.07 -8.41
CA SER A 38 -6.39 -22.60 -8.86
C SER A 38 -6.55 -21.08 -8.72
N VAL A 39 -7.38 -20.49 -9.57
CA VAL A 39 -7.60 -19.04 -9.60
C VAL A 39 -8.60 -18.61 -8.52
N THR A 40 -8.31 -17.51 -7.83
CA THR A 40 -9.22 -16.86 -6.86
C THR A 40 -10.09 -15.79 -7.54
N ASP A 41 -11.08 -15.28 -6.83
CA ASP A 41 -11.88 -14.12 -7.27
C ASP A 41 -11.16 -12.77 -7.00
N ILE A 42 -9.99 -12.77 -6.36
CA ILE A 42 -9.29 -11.55 -5.95
C ILE A 42 -8.33 -11.10 -7.06
N ALA A 43 -8.55 -9.93 -7.65
CA ALA A 43 -7.63 -9.33 -8.62
C ALA A 43 -6.32 -8.91 -7.95
N ARG A 44 -5.20 -9.14 -8.63
CA ARG A 44 -3.92 -8.51 -8.29
C ARG A 44 -4.00 -7.03 -8.61
N ARG A 45 -3.24 -6.27 -7.84
CA ARG A 45 -3.07 -4.82 -8.00
C ARG A 45 -1.57 -4.49 -7.94
N PRO A 46 -1.14 -3.36 -8.51
CA PRO A 46 0.26 -2.92 -8.45
C PRO A 46 0.79 -2.79 -7.03
N ILE A 47 -0.01 -2.20 -6.14
CA ILE A 47 0.28 -2.11 -4.72
C ILE A 47 0.01 -3.48 -4.08
N PRO A 48 1.01 -4.10 -3.41
CA PRO A 48 0.81 -5.35 -2.70
C PRO A 48 -0.08 -5.14 -1.46
N SER A 49 -0.71 -6.23 -1.01
CA SER A 49 -1.42 -6.25 0.27
C SER A 49 -1.21 -7.59 0.96
N ALA A 50 -1.06 -7.55 2.28
CA ALA A 50 -0.91 -8.76 3.09
C ALA A 50 -2.08 -9.72 2.85
N GLY A 51 -1.76 -10.94 2.39
CA GLY A 51 -2.73 -11.99 2.15
C GLY A 51 -3.79 -11.67 1.10
N ALA A 52 -3.52 -10.72 0.20
CA ALA A 52 -4.48 -10.21 -0.79
C ALA A 52 -5.78 -9.66 -0.15
N THR A 53 -5.71 -9.14 1.09
CA THR A 53 -6.89 -8.63 1.80
C THR A 53 -7.35 -7.27 1.26
N TYR A 54 -6.43 -6.50 0.66
CA TYR A 54 -6.66 -5.17 0.10
C TYR A 54 -7.47 -4.29 1.06
N ALA A 55 -6.99 -4.18 2.30
CA ALA A 55 -7.67 -3.46 3.37
C ALA A 55 -7.67 -1.94 3.14
N VAL A 56 -6.71 -1.42 2.36
CA VAL A 56 -6.60 0.01 2.04
C VAL A 56 -7.71 0.46 1.09
N HIS A 57 -8.36 1.56 1.45
CA HIS A 57 -9.26 2.32 0.59
C HIS A 57 -8.58 3.65 0.21
N THR A 58 -8.96 4.20 -0.94
CA THR A 58 -8.41 5.45 -1.46
C THR A 58 -9.50 6.50 -1.53
N HIS A 59 -9.28 7.59 -0.81
CA HIS A 59 -10.11 8.78 -0.84
C HIS A 59 -9.35 9.89 -1.54
N LEU A 60 -10.09 10.74 -2.24
CA LEU A 60 -9.58 11.96 -2.85
C LEU A 60 -10.38 13.12 -2.28
N ILE A 61 -9.69 14.14 -1.80
CA ILE A 61 -10.28 15.41 -1.42
C ILE A 61 -9.85 16.40 -2.49
N VAL A 62 -10.81 16.94 -3.23
CA VAL A 62 -10.54 17.97 -4.24
C VAL A 62 -10.69 19.33 -3.60
N GLY A 63 -9.64 20.14 -3.71
CA GLY A 63 -9.55 21.48 -3.13
C GLY A 63 -10.49 22.49 -3.79
N THR A 64 -10.48 23.73 -3.29
CA THR A 64 -11.42 24.80 -3.71
C THR A 64 -11.38 25.14 -5.18
N ASP A 65 -10.24 24.93 -5.83
CA ASP A 65 -10.04 25.32 -7.24
C ASP A 65 -10.48 24.22 -8.22
N GLY A 66 -10.93 23.08 -7.70
CA GLY A 66 -11.14 21.89 -8.50
C GLY A 66 -9.82 21.30 -9.01
N THR A 67 -9.89 20.17 -9.70
CA THR A 67 -8.73 19.64 -10.45
C THR A 67 -9.19 18.59 -11.44
N ASP A 68 -8.58 18.52 -12.63
CA ASP A 68 -8.71 17.35 -13.52
C ASP A 68 -10.19 16.97 -13.84
N GLY A 69 -11.02 17.99 -14.10
CA GLY A 69 -12.46 17.84 -14.38
C GLY A 69 -13.33 17.57 -13.15
N LEU A 70 -12.75 17.57 -11.94
CA LEU A 70 -13.46 17.35 -10.68
C LEU A 70 -13.74 18.66 -9.95
N GLU A 71 -14.99 18.79 -9.52
CA GLU A 71 -15.44 19.83 -8.61
C GLU A 71 -14.85 19.67 -7.20
N PRO A 72 -14.80 20.75 -6.38
CA PRO A 72 -14.45 20.63 -4.98
C PRO A 72 -15.32 19.63 -4.21
N GLY A 73 -14.70 18.88 -3.30
CA GLY A 73 -15.40 17.96 -2.41
C GLY A 73 -14.68 16.64 -2.14
N HIS A 74 -15.42 15.68 -1.59
CA HIS A 74 -14.90 14.38 -1.19
C HIS A 74 -15.28 13.28 -2.17
N TYR A 75 -14.30 12.44 -2.47
CA TYR A 75 -14.42 11.34 -3.41
C TYR A 75 -13.80 10.08 -2.81
N VAL A 76 -14.24 8.93 -3.31
CA VAL A 76 -13.70 7.62 -2.95
C VAL A 76 -13.54 6.79 -4.21
N TYR A 77 -12.41 6.09 -4.33
CA TYR A 77 -12.16 5.20 -5.44
C TYR A 77 -12.74 3.82 -5.15
N ASP A 78 -13.68 3.37 -5.98
CA ASP A 78 -14.21 2.01 -5.97
C ASP A 78 -13.19 1.10 -6.65
N HIS A 79 -12.34 0.45 -5.86
CA HIS A 79 -11.26 -0.39 -6.39
C HIS A 79 -11.79 -1.63 -7.14
N ASP A 80 -13.00 -2.08 -6.84
CA ASP A 80 -13.58 -3.28 -7.46
C ASP A 80 -14.13 -2.97 -8.86
N ARG A 81 -14.55 -1.72 -9.09
CA ARG A 81 -15.03 -1.23 -10.39
C ARG A 81 -14.05 -0.35 -11.14
N GLY A 82 -12.95 0.05 -10.50
CA GLY A 82 -11.97 0.96 -11.06
C GLY A 82 -12.51 2.37 -11.31
N GLN A 83 -13.48 2.84 -10.51
CA GLN A 83 -14.20 4.10 -10.76
C GLN A 83 -14.17 5.03 -9.56
N LEU A 84 -14.01 6.34 -9.81
CA LEU A 84 -14.13 7.36 -8.79
C LEU A 84 -15.60 7.68 -8.49
N LEU A 85 -15.94 7.81 -7.21
CA LEU A 85 -17.28 8.14 -6.75
C LEU A 85 -17.23 9.45 -5.96
N ARG A 86 -18.07 10.43 -6.30
CA ARG A 86 -18.31 11.61 -5.48
C ARG A 86 -19.17 11.24 -4.28
N ARG A 87 -18.72 11.59 -3.08
CA ARG A 87 -19.47 11.36 -1.84
C ARG A 87 -20.62 12.37 -1.73
N ASP A 88 -21.70 11.97 -1.07
CA ASP A 88 -22.89 12.79 -0.84
C ASP A 88 -22.82 13.41 0.56
N SER A 89 -22.23 14.60 0.63
CA SER A 89 -22.03 15.35 1.87
C SER A 89 -23.35 15.69 2.59
N ALA A 90 -24.44 15.88 1.85
CA ALA A 90 -25.76 16.17 2.44
C ALA A 90 -26.31 14.93 3.16
N ARG A 91 -26.20 13.75 2.55
CA ARG A 91 -26.59 12.48 3.19
C ARG A 91 -25.67 12.09 4.35
N GLU A 92 -24.39 12.40 4.25
CA GLU A 92 -23.43 12.18 5.35
C GLU A 92 -23.79 13.06 6.56
N THR A 93 -24.02 14.35 6.34
CA THR A 93 -24.45 15.29 7.39
C THR A 93 -25.79 14.87 8.00
N ALA A 94 -26.77 14.48 7.18
CA ALA A 94 -28.07 13.99 7.66
C ALA A 94 -27.95 12.71 8.53
N ALA A 95 -26.86 11.95 8.40
CA ALA A 95 -26.56 10.79 9.23
C ALA A 95 -25.69 11.10 10.46
N GLY A 96 -25.39 12.38 10.69
CA GLY A 96 -24.59 12.86 11.82
C GLY A 96 -23.08 12.78 11.58
N TRP A 97 -22.62 12.64 10.32
CA TRP A 97 -21.20 12.73 10.03
C TRP A 97 -20.78 14.20 9.97
N GLU A 98 -19.69 14.55 10.65
CA GLU A 98 -19.18 15.91 10.68
C GLU A 98 -18.31 16.18 9.46
N LEU A 99 -18.75 17.06 8.56
CA LEU A 99 -17.92 17.50 7.45
C LEU A 99 -16.78 18.41 7.92
N PRO A 100 -15.64 18.47 7.19
CA PRO A 100 -14.56 19.38 7.54
C PRO A 100 -15.05 20.83 7.55
N HIS A 101 -14.71 21.57 8.61
CA HIS A 101 -15.18 22.96 8.79
C HIS A 101 -14.61 23.94 7.76
N ARG A 102 -13.52 23.59 7.07
CA ARG A 102 -12.90 24.42 6.04
C ARG A 102 -12.53 23.58 4.82
N PRO A 103 -12.81 24.06 3.60
CA PRO A 103 -12.32 23.41 2.39
C PRO A 103 -10.81 23.53 2.31
N PHE A 104 -10.17 22.52 1.72
CA PHE A 104 -8.73 22.56 1.44
C PHE A 104 -8.47 23.40 0.20
N ILE A 105 -7.35 24.13 0.18
CA ILE A 105 -6.91 24.83 -1.04
C ILE A 105 -6.42 23.80 -2.05
N ASP A 106 -5.51 22.92 -1.62
CA ASP A 106 -4.94 21.88 -2.47
C ASP A 106 -5.72 20.56 -2.40
N SER A 107 -5.60 19.76 -3.46
CA SER A 107 -6.15 18.41 -3.50
C SER A 107 -5.30 17.43 -2.68
N ARG A 108 -5.91 16.38 -2.13
CA ARG A 108 -5.25 15.42 -1.25
C ARG A 108 -5.68 14.00 -1.54
N VAL A 109 -4.73 13.06 -1.49
CA VAL A 109 -5.04 11.62 -1.46
C VAL A 109 -4.96 11.15 -0.01
N VAL A 110 -5.98 10.43 0.43
CA VAL A 110 -6.03 9.85 1.77
C VAL A 110 -6.21 8.34 1.68
N PHE A 111 -5.34 7.60 2.33
CA PHE A 111 -5.47 6.16 2.49
C PHE A 111 -6.04 5.85 3.87
N SER A 112 -7.18 5.17 3.88
CA SER A 112 -7.78 4.56 5.07
C SER A 112 -7.69 3.05 4.98
N VAL A 113 -7.91 2.35 6.08
CA VAL A 113 -8.04 0.90 6.11
C VAL A 113 -9.41 0.50 6.60
N GLN A 114 -9.94 -0.61 6.08
CA GLN A 114 -11.12 -1.30 6.61
C GLN A 114 -10.65 -2.48 7.47
N PRO A 115 -10.58 -2.35 8.81
CA PRO A 115 -9.95 -3.34 9.70
C PRO A 115 -10.47 -4.78 9.51
N GLY A 116 -11.78 -4.91 9.25
CA GLY A 116 -12.44 -6.20 9.07
C GLY A 116 -11.88 -7.05 7.93
N ARG A 117 -11.28 -6.46 6.89
CA ARG A 117 -10.76 -7.23 5.73
C ARG A 117 -9.57 -8.11 6.07
N SER A 118 -8.71 -7.66 6.98
CA SER A 118 -7.53 -8.41 7.41
C SER A 118 -7.69 -9.04 8.79
N PHE A 119 -8.58 -8.51 9.65
CA PHE A 119 -8.81 -9.06 10.99
C PHE A 119 -9.27 -10.53 10.96
N GLY A 120 -10.15 -10.91 10.02
CA GLY A 120 -10.63 -12.30 9.92
C GLY A 120 -9.50 -13.33 9.74
N ARG A 121 -8.43 -12.94 9.03
CA ARG A 121 -7.27 -13.80 8.75
C ARG A 121 -6.15 -13.67 9.79
N TYR A 122 -5.87 -12.45 10.24
CA TYR A 122 -4.67 -12.14 11.01
C TYR A 122 -4.93 -11.84 12.49
N ARG A 123 -6.19 -11.62 12.88
CA ARG A 123 -6.64 -11.30 14.25
C ARG A 123 -5.77 -10.22 14.89
N HIS A 124 -5.15 -10.50 16.04
CA HIS A 124 -4.30 -9.56 16.78
C HIS A 124 -3.06 -9.09 15.98
N ARG A 125 -2.66 -9.82 14.94
CA ARG A 125 -1.56 -9.43 14.04
C ARG A 125 -2.01 -8.53 12.88
N ALA A 126 -3.29 -8.16 12.80
CA ALA A 126 -3.81 -7.38 11.68
C ALA A 126 -3.36 -5.92 11.72
N TRP A 127 -3.21 -5.32 12.91
CA TRP A 127 -2.98 -3.89 13.00
C TRP A 127 -1.63 -3.41 12.42
N PRO A 128 -0.48 -4.13 12.57
CA PRO A 128 0.74 -3.71 11.89
C PRO A 128 0.62 -3.86 10.37
N LEU A 129 -0.17 -4.83 9.89
CA LEU A 129 -0.43 -5.03 8.46
C LEU A 129 -1.29 -3.92 7.86
N TRP A 130 -2.11 -3.24 8.67
CA TRP A 130 -2.83 -2.04 8.22
C TRP A 130 -1.86 -0.91 7.89
N ILE A 131 -0.88 -0.67 8.77
CA ILE A 131 0.20 0.30 8.55
C ILE A 131 1.05 -0.13 7.35
N ALA A 132 1.37 -1.43 7.24
CA ALA A 132 2.13 -1.94 6.10
C ALA A 132 1.43 -1.66 4.77
N ASP A 133 0.16 -2.05 4.61
CA ASP A 133 -0.56 -1.82 3.35
C ASP A 133 -0.68 -0.32 3.04
N ALA A 134 -0.92 0.54 4.05
CA ALA A 134 -1.01 1.99 3.87
C ALA A 134 0.36 2.62 3.51
N ALA A 135 1.45 2.15 4.11
CA ALA A 135 2.81 2.60 3.79
C ALA A 135 3.20 2.22 2.36
N TYR A 136 2.88 1.00 1.90
CA TYR A 136 3.10 0.63 0.50
C TYR A 136 2.27 1.51 -0.46
N ALA A 137 1.01 1.84 -0.11
CA ALA A 137 0.21 2.77 -0.91
C ALA A 137 0.79 4.20 -0.94
N LEU A 138 1.24 4.72 0.20
CA LEU A 138 1.93 6.02 0.30
C LEU A 138 3.18 6.07 -0.59
N GLU A 139 4.07 5.10 -0.42
CA GLU A 139 5.32 5.07 -1.17
C GLU A 139 5.08 4.80 -2.66
N ALA A 140 3.98 4.15 -3.04
CA ALA A 140 3.59 4.02 -4.44
C ALA A 140 3.24 5.38 -5.05
N VAL A 141 2.54 6.26 -4.33
CA VAL A 141 2.28 7.63 -4.80
C VAL A 141 3.58 8.41 -4.96
N ARG A 142 4.42 8.43 -3.90
CA ARG A 142 5.74 9.11 -3.95
C ARG A 142 6.61 8.59 -5.09
N PHE A 143 6.62 7.27 -5.28
CA PHE A 143 7.34 6.63 -6.36
C PHE A 143 6.79 7.06 -7.72
N LEU A 144 5.48 6.96 -7.97
CA LEU A 144 4.87 7.30 -9.26
C LEU A 144 5.03 8.77 -9.65
N LEU A 145 4.99 9.68 -8.67
CA LEU A 145 5.11 11.12 -8.88
C LEU A 145 6.57 11.61 -8.81
N ASP A 146 7.51 10.72 -8.50
CA ASP A 146 8.93 11.01 -8.28
C ASP A 146 9.17 12.23 -7.35
N THR A 147 8.37 12.30 -6.29
CA THR A 147 8.37 13.45 -5.38
C THR A 147 8.20 12.95 -3.95
N ASP A 148 9.02 13.47 -3.04
CA ASP A 148 8.78 13.26 -1.62
C ASP A 148 7.67 14.20 -1.14
N LEU A 149 6.47 13.65 -1.00
CA LEU A 149 5.30 14.39 -0.54
C LEU A 149 5.19 14.30 0.98
N PRO A 150 5.11 15.42 1.72
CA PRO A 150 4.86 15.39 3.14
C PRO A 150 3.50 14.76 3.42
N GLY A 151 3.45 13.90 4.44
CA GLY A 151 2.25 13.18 4.84
C GLY A 151 1.81 13.55 6.26
N VAL A 152 0.49 13.58 6.47
CA VAL A 152 -0.11 13.54 7.81
C VAL A 152 -0.43 12.09 8.12
N PHE A 153 0.14 11.56 9.19
CA PHE A 153 -0.01 10.15 9.59
C PHE A 153 -1.05 9.99 10.69
N GLY A 154 -1.80 8.90 10.62
CA GLY A 154 -2.85 8.52 11.56
C GLY A 154 -2.60 7.12 12.15
N PRO A 155 -3.44 6.70 13.10
CA PRO A 155 -4.78 7.23 13.36
C PRO A 155 -4.75 8.54 14.18
N GLY A 156 -5.55 9.53 13.80
CA GLY A 156 -5.62 10.80 14.53
C GLY A 156 -6.86 11.63 14.22
N PRO A 157 -7.22 12.59 15.08
CA PRO A 157 -8.33 13.51 14.85
C PRO A 157 -8.13 14.37 13.61
N GLU A 158 -6.88 14.79 13.33
CA GLU A 158 -6.57 15.64 12.18
C GLU A 158 -6.97 14.96 10.86
N ILE A 159 -6.38 13.79 10.54
CA ILE A 159 -6.67 13.07 9.29
C ILE A 159 -8.13 12.65 9.17
N ARG A 160 -8.78 12.29 10.29
CA ARG A 160 -10.20 11.95 10.32
C ARG A 160 -11.07 13.16 9.98
N ALA A 161 -10.75 14.32 10.53
CA ALA A 161 -11.46 15.56 10.24
C ALA A 161 -11.36 15.95 8.77
N GLN A 162 -10.26 15.61 8.07
CA GLN A 162 -10.13 15.87 6.63
C GLN A 162 -11.17 15.10 5.80
N LEU A 163 -11.48 13.86 6.18
CA LEU A 163 -12.45 13.02 5.48
C LEU A 163 -13.89 13.23 5.94
N GLY A 164 -14.10 13.94 7.04
CA GLY A 164 -15.43 14.11 7.65
C GLY A 164 -16.11 12.78 7.99
N MET A 165 -15.31 11.81 8.47
CA MET A 165 -15.79 10.48 8.85
C MET A 165 -15.90 10.36 10.37
N PRO A 166 -16.90 9.64 10.89
CA PRO A 166 -16.99 9.39 12.32
C PRO A 166 -15.83 8.49 12.78
N PRO A 167 -15.41 8.59 14.06
CA PRO A 167 -14.46 7.66 14.65
C PRO A 167 -14.83 6.20 14.36
N ALA A 168 -13.83 5.35 14.11
CA ALA A 168 -14.08 3.93 13.84
C ALA A 168 -14.79 3.20 15.00
N ALA A 169 -14.62 3.71 16.23
CA ALA A 169 -15.30 3.20 17.42
C ALA A 169 -16.81 3.46 17.41
N GLU A 170 -17.28 4.49 16.69
CA GLU A 170 -18.69 4.84 16.55
C GLU A 170 -19.38 3.98 15.49
N THR A 171 -19.37 2.66 15.71
CA THR A 171 -19.83 1.68 14.73
C THR A 171 -21.25 1.94 14.24
N ASP A 172 -22.15 2.39 15.13
CA ASP A 172 -23.53 2.71 14.78
C ASP A 172 -23.64 3.82 13.71
N ALA A 173 -22.75 4.82 13.74
CA ALA A 173 -22.74 5.90 12.75
C ALA A 173 -22.40 5.39 11.33
N TRP A 174 -21.56 4.35 11.24
CA TRP A 174 -21.23 3.68 9.99
C TRP A 174 -22.37 2.75 9.55
N LEU A 175 -22.89 1.93 10.46
CA LEU A 175 -23.92 0.93 10.16
C LEU A 175 -25.24 1.56 9.71
N ARG A 176 -25.63 2.72 10.26
CA ARG A 176 -26.80 3.48 9.78
C ARG A 176 -26.73 3.84 8.30
N ARG A 177 -25.53 3.87 7.71
CA ARG A 177 -25.29 4.12 6.29
C ARG A 177 -25.09 2.84 5.48
N GLY A 178 -25.23 1.67 6.10
CA GLY A 178 -24.91 0.37 5.49
C GLY A 178 -23.41 0.20 5.21
N MET A 179 -22.57 0.92 5.95
CA MET A 179 -21.11 0.89 5.84
C MET A 179 -20.50 0.30 7.10
N VAL A 180 -19.23 -0.10 7.03
CA VAL A 180 -18.44 -0.54 8.18
C VAL A 180 -17.29 0.45 8.45
N PRO A 181 -16.77 0.49 9.68
CA PRO A 181 -15.74 1.43 10.07
C PRO A 181 -14.48 1.39 9.20
N GLU A 182 -13.95 2.58 8.91
CA GLU A 182 -12.63 2.79 8.32
C GLU A 182 -11.75 3.60 9.28
N ILE A 183 -10.43 3.36 9.22
CA ILE A 183 -9.43 4.12 9.99
C ILE A 183 -8.53 4.84 8.99
N PRO A 184 -8.60 6.17 8.87
CA PRO A 184 -7.67 6.95 8.05
C PRO A 184 -6.25 6.86 8.63
N LEU A 185 -5.27 6.50 7.80
CA LEU A 185 -3.90 6.25 8.22
C LEU A 185 -2.87 7.20 7.61
N VAL A 186 -3.07 7.68 6.39
CA VAL A 186 -2.16 8.68 5.82
C VAL A 186 -2.87 9.58 4.82
N SER A 187 -2.54 10.88 4.85
CA SER A 187 -3.03 11.90 3.93
C SER A 187 -1.84 12.66 3.35
N ILE A 188 -1.80 12.77 2.02
CA ILE A 188 -0.76 13.48 1.27
C ILE A 188 -1.39 14.56 0.41
N GLY A 189 -0.79 15.75 0.43
CA GLY A 189 -1.15 16.82 -0.50
C GLY A 189 -0.62 16.52 -1.89
N LEU A 190 -1.44 16.79 -2.91
CA LEU A 190 -1.01 16.84 -4.30
C LEU A 190 -0.75 18.31 -4.64
N SER A 191 0.45 18.60 -5.17
CA SER A 191 0.75 19.94 -5.68
C SER A 191 -0.16 20.29 -6.86
N SER A 192 -0.11 21.54 -7.33
CA SER A 192 -0.77 21.90 -8.60
C SER A 192 -0.05 21.33 -9.83
N SER A 193 1.25 21.03 -9.71
CA SER A 193 2.11 20.52 -10.79
C SER A 193 2.74 19.18 -10.41
N TRP A 194 2.16 18.10 -10.92
CA TRP A 194 2.66 16.73 -10.85
C TRP A 194 2.19 15.96 -12.07
N ALA A 195 2.84 14.84 -12.36
CA ALA A 195 2.43 13.88 -13.37
C ALA A 195 2.93 12.48 -12.96
N VAL A 196 2.26 11.44 -13.43
CA VAL A 196 2.72 10.06 -13.24
C VAL A 196 3.87 9.78 -14.20
N ALA A 197 5.05 9.42 -13.67
CA ALA A 197 6.20 9.04 -14.48
C ALA A 197 5.94 7.70 -15.21
N PRO A 198 5.93 7.65 -16.56
CA PRO A 198 5.54 6.44 -17.31
C PRO A 198 6.41 5.22 -17.02
N GLN A 199 7.73 5.41 -16.90
CA GLN A 199 8.68 4.33 -16.58
C GLN A 199 8.40 3.73 -15.19
N ARG A 200 8.04 4.57 -14.22
CA ARG A 200 7.72 4.15 -12.85
C ARG A 200 6.36 3.45 -12.79
N ARG A 201 5.36 3.93 -13.53
CA ARG A 201 4.09 3.22 -13.74
C ARG A 201 4.33 1.81 -14.27
N HIS A 202 5.16 1.66 -15.30
CA HIS A 202 5.50 0.37 -15.89
C HIS A 202 6.25 -0.55 -14.91
N ALA A 203 7.21 -0.01 -14.18
CA ALA A 203 7.95 -0.75 -13.15
C ALA A 203 7.02 -1.24 -12.02
N LEU A 204 6.14 -0.39 -11.51
CA LEU A 204 5.19 -0.73 -10.45
C LEU A 204 4.20 -1.81 -10.90
N ALA A 205 3.66 -1.69 -12.12
CA ALA A 205 2.72 -2.66 -12.69
C ALA A 205 3.33 -4.06 -12.88
N ARG A 206 4.59 -4.12 -13.34
CA ARG A 206 5.32 -5.38 -13.59
C ARG A 206 5.95 -5.99 -12.36
N ARG A 207 6.07 -5.25 -11.25
CA ARG A 207 6.72 -5.74 -10.02
C ARG A 207 6.11 -7.07 -9.57
N ARG A 208 6.94 -8.11 -9.50
CA ARG A 208 6.60 -9.41 -8.91
C ARG A 208 7.71 -9.82 -7.96
N SER A 209 7.34 -10.40 -6.83
CA SER A 209 8.32 -11.03 -5.95
C SER A 209 8.84 -12.32 -6.60
N PRO A 210 10.14 -12.63 -6.50
CA PRO A 210 10.67 -13.93 -6.92
C PRO A 210 9.89 -15.10 -6.32
N LYS A 211 9.85 -16.22 -7.04
CA LYS A 211 9.29 -17.47 -6.54
C LYS A 211 10.23 -18.04 -5.47
N LEU A 212 9.70 -18.83 -4.54
CA LEU A 212 10.52 -19.44 -3.49
C LEU A 212 11.66 -20.31 -4.05
N VAL A 213 11.40 -21.00 -5.16
CA VAL A 213 12.39 -21.82 -5.87
C VAL A 213 13.58 -21.02 -6.42
N ASP A 214 13.39 -19.72 -6.68
CA ASP A 214 14.46 -18.88 -7.22
C ASP A 214 15.55 -18.61 -6.16
N PHE A 215 15.21 -18.69 -4.87
CA PHE A 215 16.16 -18.50 -3.77
C PHE A 215 17.09 -19.71 -3.58
N VAL A 216 16.62 -20.93 -3.83
CA VAL A 216 17.37 -22.17 -3.51
C VAL A 216 18.65 -22.35 -4.36
N ARG A 217 18.91 -21.47 -5.34
CA ARG A 217 19.97 -21.63 -6.35
C ARG A 217 21.37 -21.18 -5.94
N ASN A 218 21.59 -20.67 -4.73
CA ASN A 218 22.92 -20.24 -4.28
C ASN A 218 23.17 -20.54 -2.79
N PRO A 219 24.30 -21.17 -2.42
CA PRO A 219 24.73 -21.31 -1.03
C PRO A 219 25.46 -20.03 -0.58
N VAL A 220 24.79 -18.89 -0.59
CA VAL A 220 25.35 -17.66 0.01
C VAL A 220 25.04 -17.67 1.49
N HIS A 221 26.07 -17.76 2.33
CA HIS A 221 25.95 -17.76 3.78
C HIS A 221 25.84 -16.33 4.34
N ASN A 222 24.68 -15.69 4.14
CA ASN A 222 24.36 -14.49 4.89
C ASN A 222 23.88 -14.89 6.30
N THR A 223 24.65 -14.56 7.32
CA THR A 223 24.35 -14.93 8.72
C THR A 223 23.04 -14.33 9.22
N ASN A 224 22.69 -13.11 8.79
CA ASN A 224 21.40 -12.49 9.10
C ASN A 224 20.25 -13.21 8.40
N ALA A 225 20.46 -13.66 7.16
CA ALA A 225 19.45 -14.43 6.42
C ALA A 225 19.21 -15.80 7.04
N ALA A 226 20.28 -16.50 7.47
CA ALA A 226 20.18 -17.77 8.19
C ALA A 226 19.43 -17.61 9.53
N ARG A 227 19.78 -16.59 10.33
CA ARG A 227 19.08 -16.27 11.59
C ARG A 227 17.59 -15.98 11.34
N LEU A 228 17.26 -15.20 10.31
CA LEU A 228 15.86 -14.90 10.01
C LEU A 228 15.11 -16.13 9.49
N ALA A 229 15.76 -17.00 8.70
CA ALA A 229 15.18 -18.26 8.26
C ALA A 229 14.80 -19.15 9.44
N GLU A 230 15.69 -19.27 10.44
CA GLU A 230 15.43 -20.01 11.68
C GLU A 230 14.28 -19.37 12.48
N LEU A 231 14.33 -18.04 12.70
CA LEU A 231 13.32 -17.32 13.46
C LEU A 231 11.91 -17.44 12.85
N THR A 232 11.82 -17.47 11.53
CA THR A 232 10.54 -17.47 10.80
C THR A 232 10.08 -18.87 10.39
N GLY A 233 10.94 -19.88 10.51
CA GLY A 233 10.71 -21.23 9.97
C GLY A 233 10.68 -21.28 8.44
N GLN A 234 11.23 -20.28 7.74
CA GLN A 234 11.21 -20.17 6.28
C GLN A 234 12.61 -20.38 5.70
N ALA A 235 12.95 -21.65 5.40
CA ALA A 235 14.26 -22.06 4.92
C ALA A 235 14.73 -21.31 3.64
N TRP A 236 13.80 -20.93 2.76
CA TRP A 236 14.12 -20.20 1.52
C TRP A 236 14.85 -18.87 1.78
N ILE A 237 14.66 -18.25 2.95
CA ILE A 237 15.31 -16.98 3.30
C ILE A 237 16.82 -17.14 3.43
N ALA A 238 17.29 -18.30 3.91
CA ALA A 238 18.72 -18.56 4.14
C ALA A 238 19.56 -18.51 2.85
N HIS A 239 18.89 -18.53 1.69
CA HIS A 239 19.51 -18.49 0.37
C HIS A 239 19.32 -17.14 -0.35
N ALA A 240 18.91 -16.10 0.37
CA ALA A 240 18.90 -14.75 -0.18
C ALA A 240 20.33 -14.22 -0.30
N ASP A 241 20.67 -13.63 -1.46
CA ASP A 241 21.97 -12.98 -1.67
C ASP A 241 22.15 -11.84 -0.66
N ARG A 242 21.05 -11.13 -0.35
CA ARG A 242 21.01 -10.03 0.60
C ARG A 242 19.73 -10.03 1.40
N ILE A 243 19.80 -9.50 2.63
CA ILE A 243 18.64 -9.28 3.48
C ILE A 243 18.71 -7.92 4.16
N GLU A 244 17.59 -7.20 4.12
CA GLU A 244 17.40 -5.95 4.86
C GLU A 244 16.34 -6.19 5.93
N THR A 245 16.62 -5.77 7.16
CA THR A 245 15.76 -5.97 8.33
C THR A 245 15.61 -4.65 9.07
N TRP A 246 14.39 -4.36 9.51
CA TRP A 246 14.10 -3.22 10.37
C TRP A 246 13.57 -3.71 11.71
N GLU A 247 14.22 -3.31 12.79
CA GLU A 247 13.95 -3.82 14.13
C GLU A 247 13.63 -2.69 15.11
N VAL A 248 12.87 -3.02 16.15
CA VAL A 248 12.63 -2.16 17.31
C VAL A 248 12.77 -2.99 18.58
N ALA A 249 13.17 -2.36 19.68
CA ALA A 249 13.13 -3.01 20.98
C ALA A 249 11.65 -3.28 21.37
N PRO A 250 11.26 -4.51 21.76
CA PRO A 250 9.87 -4.84 22.09
C PRO A 250 9.30 -4.02 23.26
N ARG A 251 10.19 -3.46 24.11
CA ARG A 251 9.85 -2.61 25.27
C ARG A 251 9.95 -1.12 24.98
N ALA A 252 10.16 -0.72 23.72
CA ALA A 252 10.16 0.68 23.35
C ALA A 252 8.79 1.34 23.62
N PRO A 253 8.74 2.66 23.85
CA PRO A 253 7.48 3.39 23.95
C PRO A 253 6.59 3.16 22.73
N ALA A 254 5.26 3.20 22.92
CA ALA A 254 4.29 2.95 21.85
C ALA A 254 4.47 3.89 20.64
N GLU A 255 4.82 5.16 20.90
CA GLU A 255 5.13 6.15 19.86
C GLU A 255 6.35 5.73 19.03
N THR A 256 7.44 5.31 19.70
CA THR A 256 8.64 4.79 19.01
C THR A 256 8.34 3.56 18.17
N ILE A 257 7.51 2.63 18.67
CA ILE A 257 7.07 1.46 17.92
C ILE A 257 6.27 1.88 16.69
N TYR A 258 5.34 2.82 16.86
CA TYR A 258 4.51 3.34 15.77
C TYR A 258 5.34 4.00 14.67
N ASP A 259 6.28 4.88 15.04
CA ASP A 259 7.17 5.56 14.09
C ASP A 259 8.07 4.55 13.37
N SER A 260 8.60 3.59 14.13
CA SER A 260 9.47 2.55 13.57
C SER A 260 8.72 1.64 12.59
N LEU A 261 7.44 1.34 12.84
CA LEU A 261 6.59 0.57 11.92
C LEU A 261 6.37 1.30 10.59
N TRP A 262 6.00 2.58 10.65
CA TRP A 262 5.86 3.40 9.45
C TRP A 262 7.17 3.48 8.69
N HIS A 263 8.28 3.76 9.38
CA HIS A 263 9.60 3.84 8.77
C HIS A 263 9.99 2.52 8.09
N ALA A 264 9.86 1.38 8.79
CA ALA A 264 10.22 0.07 8.28
C ALA A 264 9.44 -0.31 7.01
N HIS A 265 8.12 -0.13 7.03
CA HIS A 265 7.29 -0.50 5.88
C HIS A 265 7.47 0.48 4.70
N SER A 266 7.62 1.78 4.96
CA SER A 266 7.96 2.75 3.92
C SER A 266 9.34 2.47 3.29
N ALA A 267 10.35 2.19 4.10
CA ALA A 267 11.69 1.87 3.60
C ALA A 267 11.69 0.60 2.73
N ALA A 268 10.98 -0.45 3.17
CA ALA A 268 10.85 -1.68 2.38
C ALA A 268 10.04 -1.48 1.10
N ALA A 269 8.99 -0.65 1.12
CA ALA A 269 8.23 -0.32 -0.08
C ALA A 269 9.10 0.41 -1.11
N ARG A 270 9.86 1.43 -0.69
CA ARG A 270 10.85 2.12 -1.54
C ARG A 270 11.87 1.15 -2.12
N LEU A 271 12.44 0.27 -1.29
CA LEU A 271 13.39 -0.74 -1.73
C LEU A 271 12.77 -1.63 -2.82
N CYS A 272 11.55 -2.13 -2.61
CA CYS A 272 10.85 -2.97 -3.58
C CYS A 272 10.51 -2.24 -4.89
N TYR A 273 10.15 -0.96 -4.83
CA TYR A 273 9.79 -0.18 -6.02
C TYR A 273 11.03 0.26 -6.81
N ASN A 274 12.10 0.66 -6.14
CA ASN A 274 13.37 0.97 -6.78
C ASN A 274 14.02 -0.28 -7.40
N ALA A 275 13.90 -1.43 -6.75
CA ALA A 275 14.28 -2.72 -7.32
C ALA A 275 13.50 -3.03 -8.61
N ALA A 276 12.19 -2.81 -8.62
CA ALA A 276 11.36 -2.98 -9.80
C ALA A 276 11.75 -2.05 -10.97
N LEU A 277 12.16 -0.82 -10.65
CA LEU A 277 12.60 0.17 -11.65
C LEU A 277 13.96 -0.17 -12.24
N SER A 278 14.92 -0.49 -11.38
CA SER A 278 16.31 -0.74 -11.78
C SER A 278 16.53 -2.13 -12.38
N GLN A 279 15.69 -3.11 -12.03
CA GLN A 279 15.81 -4.53 -12.39
C GLN A 279 17.10 -5.22 -11.93
N LYS A 280 18.02 -4.51 -11.24
CA LYS A 280 19.30 -5.02 -10.74
C LYS A 280 19.18 -5.99 -9.57
N VAL A 281 18.07 -5.93 -8.84
CA VAL A 281 17.77 -6.80 -7.71
C VAL A 281 16.29 -7.15 -7.75
N ARG A 282 15.94 -8.34 -7.27
CA ARG A 282 14.57 -8.82 -7.16
C ARG A 282 14.22 -9.04 -5.69
N CYS A 283 13.24 -8.29 -5.21
CA CYS A 283 12.87 -8.26 -3.79
C CYS A 283 11.68 -9.16 -3.47
N ARG A 284 11.74 -9.86 -2.34
CA ARG A 284 10.64 -10.56 -1.71
C ARG A 284 10.50 -10.13 -0.25
N PRO A 285 9.43 -9.40 0.12
CA PRO A 285 9.12 -9.14 1.51
C PRO A 285 8.93 -10.46 2.28
N VAL A 286 9.51 -10.53 3.47
CA VAL A 286 9.37 -11.65 4.39
C VAL A 286 8.15 -11.42 5.26
N SER A 287 7.36 -12.47 5.48
CA SER A 287 6.16 -12.41 6.31
C SER A 287 6.25 -13.36 7.51
N GLY A 288 5.40 -13.15 8.51
CA GLY A 288 5.28 -14.09 9.63
C GLY A 288 6.44 -14.04 10.62
N ILE A 289 7.16 -12.91 10.73
CA ILE A 289 8.27 -12.76 11.65
C ILE A 289 7.74 -12.63 13.09
N PRO A 290 8.03 -13.58 13.99
CA PRO A 290 7.64 -13.46 15.39
C PRO A 290 8.48 -12.38 16.08
N ALA A 291 7.89 -11.71 17.08
CA ALA A 291 8.66 -10.88 17.99
C ALA A 291 9.56 -11.78 18.85
N ALA A 292 10.86 -11.46 18.94
CA ALA A 292 11.77 -12.11 19.88
C ALA A 292 11.85 -11.30 21.18
N ALA A 293 12.41 -11.90 22.24
CA ALA A 293 12.47 -11.26 23.56
C ALA A 293 13.32 -9.98 23.59
N GLU A 294 14.38 -9.94 22.77
CA GLU A 294 15.37 -8.86 22.77
C GLU A 294 15.19 -7.87 21.60
N SER A 295 14.68 -8.33 20.46
CA SER A 295 14.35 -7.48 19.31
C SER A 295 13.07 -7.93 18.63
N TRP A 296 12.31 -6.98 18.10
CA TRP A 296 11.20 -7.24 17.21
C TRP A 296 11.55 -6.75 15.82
N THR A 297 11.85 -7.68 14.92
CA THR A 297 11.96 -7.41 13.49
C THR A 297 10.56 -7.12 12.94
N MET A 298 10.26 -5.84 12.72
CA MET A 298 8.95 -5.37 12.25
C MET A 298 8.74 -5.72 10.79
N HIS A 299 9.81 -5.70 10.00
CA HIS A 299 9.76 -6.03 8.59
C HIS A 299 11.11 -6.49 8.07
N ALA A 300 11.11 -7.28 7.00
CA ALA A 300 12.32 -7.67 6.30
C ALA A 300 12.07 -7.89 4.81
N VAL A 301 13.11 -7.70 4.00
CA VAL A 301 13.10 -7.93 2.56
C VAL A 301 14.30 -8.79 2.19
N ALA A 302 14.01 -9.99 1.67
CA ALA A 302 15.00 -10.86 1.06
C ALA A 302 15.19 -10.47 -0.40
N MET A 303 16.42 -10.47 -0.89
CA MET A 303 16.77 -10.04 -2.24
C MET A 303 17.60 -11.10 -2.94
N LEU A 304 17.36 -11.21 -4.24
CA LEU A 304 18.21 -11.90 -5.18
C LEU A 304 18.82 -10.87 -6.12
N ASP A 305 20.08 -11.01 -6.46
CA ASP A 305 20.69 -10.19 -7.50
C ASP A 305 20.00 -10.50 -8.85
N GLY A 306 19.96 -9.48 -9.70
CA GLY A 306 19.45 -9.62 -11.06
C GLY A 306 20.32 -10.65 -11.80
N ILE A 307 19.69 -11.44 -12.68
CA ILE A 307 20.48 -12.20 -13.65
C ILE A 307 21.10 -11.13 -14.53
N GLU A 308 22.43 -10.95 -14.47
CA GLU A 308 23.12 -10.22 -15.53
C GLU A 308 22.76 -10.95 -16.82
N ASP A 309 22.07 -10.26 -17.73
CA ASP A 309 22.10 -10.67 -19.12
C ASP A 309 23.56 -10.51 -19.54
N THR A 310 24.36 -11.57 -19.36
CA THR A 310 25.56 -11.74 -20.16
C THR A 310 25.03 -11.86 -21.58
N GLU A 311 24.95 -10.72 -22.27
CA GLU A 311 24.97 -10.69 -23.72
C GLU A 311 26.16 -11.57 -24.10
N GLU A 312 25.87 -12.78 -24.61
CA GLU A 312 26.86 -13.52 -25.37
C GLU A 312 27.29 -12.56 -26.48
N GLU A 313 28.51 -12.05 -26.38
CA GLU A 313 29.18 -11.42 -27.51
C GLU A 313 28.99 -12.38 -28.69
N PRO A 314 28.42 -11.93 -29.82
CA PRO A 314 28.39 -12.76 -31.00
C PRO A 314 29.85 -13.10 -31.29
N ASP A 315 30.14 -14.40 -31.24
CA ASP A 315 31.40 -14.98 -31.64
C ASP A 315 31.62 -14.57 -33.10
N ASP A 316 32.33 -13.45 -33.30
CA ASP A 316 32.74 -12.95 -34.60
C ASP A 316 33.91 -13.81 -35.04
N ASP A 317 33.57 -15.07 -35.32
CA ASP A 317 34.46 -16.09 -35.80
C ASP A 317 34.78 -15.75 -37.27
N ARG A 318 35.92 -15.11 -37.46
CA ARG A 318 36.72 -15.16 -38.69
C ARG A 318 38.06 -15.80 -38.34
N PRO A 319 38.54 -16.72 -39.18
CA PRO A 319 38.91 -16.39 -40.56
C PRO A 319 38.06 -17.03 -41.66
#